data_AF-A0A380P9F7-F1
#
_entry.id   AF-A0A380P9F7-F1
#
_cell.length_a   1.000
_cell.length_b   1.000
_cell.length_c   1.000
_cell.angle_alpha   90.00
_cell.angle_beta   90.00
_cell.angle_gamma   90.00
#
_symmetry.space_group_name_H-M   'P 1'
#
loop_
_entity.id
_entity.type
_entity.pdbx_description
1 polymer ?
#
loop_
_entity_poly.entity_id
_entity_poly.type
_entity_poly.pdbx_seq_one_letter_code
_entity_poly.pdbx_strand_id
1 'polypeptide(L)'
;MSDNIGMIIVLRLIQGLGGATGIVLSLAMITDSFDGIQLTRNVAINQTINGIFPILAPVLGGVLIALADWRSAFWLLGGLGLIIVLLIIFKLPETNLDRQNGSLKETFGRFKSILENRYFMAMTLIQGFMMSALFAYIAGSSFVLQDLYGLSVPAFSGCMP
;
A
#
# COMPACT_ATOMS: atom_id res chain seq x y z
N MET A 1 -16.06 -3.90 17.76
CA MET A 1 -15.12 -2.88 17.26
C MET A 1 -15.28 -1.69 18.19
N SER A 2 -14.29 -1.34 18.99
CA SER A 2 -14.42 -0.31 20.04
C SER A 2 -14.66 1.08 19.43
N ASP A 3 -15.55 1.88 20.03
CA ASP A 3 -15.89 3.25 19.62
C ASP A 3 -14.78 4.27 19.96
N ASN A 4 -13.53 3.82 20.09
CA ASN A 4 -12.39 4.65 20.44
C ASN A 4 -11.55 4.93 19.19
N ILE A 5 -11.57 6.19 18.75
CA ILE A 5 -10.83 6.71 17.60
C ILE A 5 -9.33 6.36 17.68
N GLY A 6 -8.73 6.39 18.88
CA GLY A 6 -7.32 6.05 19.06
C GLY A 6 -6.98 4.62 18.64
N MET A 7 -7.89 3.68 18.90
CA MET A 7 -7.69 2.27 18.51
C MET A 7 -7.81 2.07 17.00
N ILE A 8 -8.70 2.81 16.33
CA ILE A 8 -8.82 2.80 14.86
C ILE A 8 -7.55 3.33 14.21
N ILE A 9 -6.95 4.40 14.76
CA ILE A 9 -5.69 4.98 14.25
C ILE A 9 -4.55 3.97 14.37
N VAL A 10 -4.40 3.32 15.52
CA VAL A 10 -3.36 2.29 15.73
C VAL A 10 -3.53 1.13 14.75
N LEU A 11 -4.76 0.64 14.58
CA LEU A 11 -5.05 -0.45 13.63
C LEU A 11 -4.78 -0.02 12.18
N ARG A 12 -5.08 1.23 11.81
CA ARG A 12 -4.74 1.80 10.49
C ARG A 12 -3.23 1.88 10.27
N LEU A 13 -2.47 2.25 11.30
CA LEU A 13 -1.01 2.23 11.27
C LEU A 13 -0.48 0.83 10.99
N ILE A 14 -0.97 -0.17 11.71
CA ILE A 14 -0.59 -1.57 11.52
C ILE A 14 -0.96 -2.06 10.11
N GLN A 15 -2.17 -1.74 9.63
CA GLN A 15 -2.61 -2.07 8.28
C GLN A 15 -1.72 -1.43 7.20
N GLY A 16 -1.35 -0.16 7.39
CA GLY A 16 -0.45 0.56 6.49
C GLY A 16 0.94 -0.07 6.42
N LEU A 17 1.51 -0.44 7.57
CA LEU A 17 2.79 -1.15 7.65
C LEU A 17 2.73 -2.49 6.91
N GLY A 18 1.69 -3.29 7.15
CA GLY A 18 1.50 -4.57 6.46
C GLY A 18 1.34 -4.42 4.95
N GLY A 19 0.58 -3.43 4.50
CA GLY A 19 0.40 -3.12 3.07
C GLY A 19 1.71 -2.72 2.40
N ALA A 20 2.52 -1.87 3.05
CA ALA A 20 3.82 -1.46 2.53
C ALA A 20 4.78 -2.65 2.39
N THR A 21 4.82 -3.55 3.39
CA THR A 21 5.63 -4.78 3.31
C THR A 21 5.21 -5.65 2.13
N GLY A 22 3.90 -5.81 1.89
CA GLY A 22 3.39 -6.63 0.77
C GLY A 22 3.84 -6.13 -0.60
N ILE A 23 3.81 -4.81 -0.82
CA ILE A 23 4.25 -4.19 -2.09
C ILE A 23 5.73 -4.48 -2.33
N VAL A 24 6.57 -4.23 -1.31
CA VAL A 24 8.03 -4.42 -1.42
C VAL A 24 8.38 -5.90 -1.61
N LEU A 25 7.77 -6.79 -0.83
CA LEU A 25 8.05 -8.22 -0.86
C LEU A 25 7.64 -8.85 -2.20
N SER A 26 6.53 -8.40 -2.79
CA SER A 26 6.08 -8.89 -4.10
C SER A 26 7.11 -8.61 -5.21
N LEU A 27 7.68 -7.41 -5.22
CA LEU A 27 8.72 -7.06 -6.19
C LEU A 27 10.02 -7.83 -5.91
N ALA A 28 10.43 -7.93 -4.65
CA ALA A 28 11.61 -8.70 -4.25
C ALA A 28 11.50 -10.17 -4.70
N MET A 29 10.36 -10.82 -4.48
CA MET A 29 10.12 -12.19 -4.93
C MET A 29 10.22 -12.34 -6.45
N ILE A 30 9.74 -11.35 -7.22
CA ILE A 30 9.85 -11.35 -8.68
C ILE A 30 11.31 -11.18 -9.10
N THR A 31 12.06 -10.27 -8.47
CA THR A 31 13.48 -10.05 -8.79
C THR A 31 14.39 -11.19 -8.36
N ASP A 32 14.00 -11.92 -7.32
CA ASP A 32 14.77 -13.05 -6.79
C ASP A 32 14.49 -14.36 -7.54
N SER A 33 13.31 -14.49 -8.18
CA SER A 33 12.89 -15.75 -8.83
C SER A 33 13.07 -15.78 -10.34
N PHE A 34 13.28 -14.63 -10.99
CA PHE A 34 13.29 -14.53 -12.45
C PHE A 34 14.49 -13.73 -12.95
N ASP A 35 15.06 -14.17 -14.08
CA ASP A 35 16.17 -13.51 -14.76
C ASP A 35 15.82 -13.09 -16.20
N GLY A 36 16.56 -12.10 -16.70
CA GLY A 36 16.52 -11.66 -18.10
C GLY A 36 15.13 -11.22 -18.57
N ILE A 37 14.67 -11.76 -19.71
CA ILE A 37 13.39 -11.36 -20.33
C ILE A 37 12.19 -11.72 -19.45
N GLN A 38 12.28 -12.81 -18.67
CA GLN A 38 11.18 -13.23 -17.79
C GLN A 38 11.01 -12.25 -16.62
N LEU A 39 12.11 -11.72 -16.08
CA LEU A 39 12.09 -10.68 -15.06
C LEU A 39 11.35 -9.44 -15.57
N THR A 40 11.76 -8.90 -16.72
CA THR A 40 11.14 -7.70 -17.30
C THR A 40 9.64 -7.89 -17.52
N ARG A 41 9.22 -9.07 -18.01
CA ARG A 41 7.80 -9.39 -18.21
C ARG A 41 7.03 -9.41 -16.90
N ASN A 42 7.55 -10.07 -15.87
CA ASN A 42 6.86 -10.19 -14.57
C ASN A 42 6.82 -8.87 -13.82
N VAL A 43 7.89 -8.06 -13.90
CA VAL A 43 7.88 -6.68 -13.39
C VAL A 43 6.84 -5.85 -14.14
N ALA A 44 6.75 -5.93 -15.47
CA ALA A 44 5.73 -5.20 -16.23
C ALA A 44 4.29 -5.59 -15.86
N ILE A 45 4.04 -6.89 -15.60
CA ILE A 45 2.74 -7.37 -15.10
C ILE A 45 2.46 -6.78 -13.71
N ASN A 46 3.45 -6.78 -12.80
CA ASN A 46 3.29 -6.20 -11.47
C ASN A 46 2.95 -4.70 -11.53
N GLN A 47 3.63 -3.93 -12.39
CA GLN A 47 3.34 -2.52 -12.60
C GLN A 47 1.95 -2.29 -13.22
N THR A 48 1.51 -3.18 -14.12
CA THR A 48 0.16 -3.12 -14.71
C THR A 48 -0.91 -3.30 -13.63
N ILE A 49 -0.71 -4.28 -12.72
CA ILE A 49 -1.63 -4.50 -11.59
C ILE A 49 -1.68 -3.26 -10.69
N ASN A 50 -0.53 -2.67 -10.37
CA ASN A 50 -0.45 -1.42 -9.60
C ASN A 50 -1.17 -0.25 -10.29
N GLY A 51 -1.18 -0.18 -11.63
CA GLY A 51 -1.88 0.86 -12.38
C GLY A 51 -3.40 0.67 -12.47
N ILE A 52 -3.88 -0.58 -12.49
CA ILE A 52 -5.32 -0.89 -12.54
C ILE A 52 -5.98 -0.67 -11.17
N PHE A 53 -5.24 -0.91 -10.08
CA PHE A 53 -5.78 -0.87 -8.72
C PHE A 53 -6.43 0.47 -8.33
N PRO A 54 -5.82 1.65 -8.59
CA PRO A 54 -6.43 2.95 -8.29
C PRO A 54 -7.72 3.23 -9.05
N ILE A 55 -7.96 2.59 -10.19
CA ILE A 55 -9.20 2.73 -10.97
C ILE A 55 -10.29 1.85 -10.37
N LEU A 56 -9.95 0.64 -9.96
CA LEU A 56 -10.90 -0.31 -9.36
C LEU A 56 -11.27 0.06 -7.93
N ALA A 57 -10.34 0.62 -7.16
CA ALA A 57 -10.54 0.87 -5.74
C ALA A 57 -11.71 1.85 -5.43
N PRO A 58 -11.87 3.00 -6.13
CA PRO A 58 -13.01 3.90 -5.93
C PRO A 58 -14.33 3.28 -6.37
N VAL A 59 -14.34 2.50 -7.47
CA VAL A 59 -15.55 1.84 -7.96
C VAL A 59 -16.04 0.80 -6.96
N LEU A 60 -15.16 -0.09 -6.51
CA LEU A 60 -15.50 -1.10 -5.51
C LEU A 60 -15.84 -0.46 -4.16
N GLY A 61 -15.08 0.54 -3.73
CA GLY A 61 -15.31 1.29 -2.50
C GLY A 61 -16.65 2.03 -2.50
N GLY A 62 -17.00 2.69 -3.60
CA GLY A 62 -18.26 3.41 -3.77
C GLY A 62 -19.46 2.46 -3.75
N VAL A 63 -19.39 1.33 -4.45
CA VAL A 63 -20.45 0.30 -4.41
C VAL A 63 -20.59 -0.31 -3.01
N LEU A 64 -19.46 -0.60 -2.33
CA LEU A 64 -19.46 -1.11 -0.96
C LEU A 64 -20.10 -0.15 0.03
N ILE A 65 -19.78 1.15 -0.05
CA ILE A 65 -20.34 2.17 0.84
C ILE A 65 -21.81 2.47 0.50
N ALA A 66 -22.21 2.34 -0.77
CA ALA A 66 -23.60 2.50 -1.18
C ALA A 66 -24.51 1.37 -0.68
N LEU A 67 -23.98 0.14 -0.57
CA LEU A 67 -24.75 -1.04 -0.14
C LEU A 67 -24.58 -1.37 1.35
N ALA A 68 -23.49 -0.93 1.98
CA ALA A 68 -23.16 -1.24 3.36
C ALA A 68 -22.46 -0.07 4.07
N ASP A 69 -22.47 -0.09 5.39
CA ASP A 69 -21.79 0.89 6.24
C ASP A 69 -20.26 0.91 5.96
N TRP A 70 -19.55 2.00 6.28
CA TRP A 70 -18.10 2.16 6.06
C TRP A 70 -17.26 1.02 6.67
N ARG A 71 -17.82 0.36 7.69
CA ARG A 71 -17.23 -0.81 8.36
C ARG A 71 -17.05 -2.02 7.42
N SER A 72 -17.85 -2.14 6.37
CA SER A 72 -17.76 -3.22 5.37
C SER A 72 -16.39 -3.26 4.67
N ALA A 73 -15.78 -2.10 4.40
CA ALA A 73 -14.45 -2.00 3.81
C ALA A 73 -13.37 -2.63 4.70
N PHE A 74 -13.49 -2.51 6.02
CA PHE A 74 -12.56 -3.12 6.97
C PHE A 74 -12.68 -4.64 6.98
N TRP A 75 -13.90 -5.18 6.94
CA TRP A 75 -14.12 -6.62 6.86
C TRP A 75 -13.63 -7.19 5.53
N LEU A 76 -13.84 -6.49 4.43
CA LEU A 76 -13.36 -6.92 3.12
C LEU A 76 -11.83 -6.95 3.05
N LEU A 77 -11.17 -5.87 3.46
CA LEU A 77 -9.69 -5.82 3.49
C LEU A 77 -9.10 -6.84 4.47
N GLY A 78 -9.74 -7.03 5.64
CA GLY A 78 -9.33 -8.04 6.62
C GLY A 78 -9.48 -9.47 6.08
N GLY A 79 -10.61 -9.76 5.42
CA GLY A 79 -10.87 -11.05 4.77
C GLY A 79 -9.89 -11.35 3.64
N LEU A 80 -9.63 -10.36 2.76
CA LEU A 80 -8.62 -10.48 1.71
C LEU A 80 -7.23 -10.73 2.28
N GLY A 81 -6.85 -9.98 3.33
CA GLY A 81 -5.58 -10.20 4.03
C GLY A 81 -5.46 -11.62 4.59
N LEU A 82 -6.52 -12.14 5.22
CA LEU A 82 -6.53 -13.50 5.74
C LEU A 82 -6.40 -14.54 4.61
N ILE A 83 -7.12 -14.36 3.50
CA ILE A 83 -7.03 -15.25 2.33
C ILE A 83 -5.60 -15.25 1.77
N ILE A 84 -4.98 -14.08 1.64
CA ILE A 84 -3.60 -13.96 1.17
C ILE A 84 -2.64 -14.68 2.10
N VAL A 85 -2.77 -14.49 3.42
CA VAL A 85 -1.94 -15.19 4.42
C VAL A 85 -2.10 -16.71 4.30
N LEU A 86 -3.33 -17.21 4.18
CA LEU A 86 -3.58 -18.64 3.99
C LEU A 86 -2.96 -19.14 2.68
N LEU A 87 -3.11 -18.41 1.58
CA LEU A 87 -2.48 -18.76 0.31
C LEU A 87 -0.95 -18.78 0.41
N ILE A 88 -0.34 -17.83 1.11
CA ILE A 88 1.11 -17.84 1.31
C ILE A 88 1.54 -19.10 2.09
N ILE A 89 0.87 -19.39 3.21
CA ILE A 89 1.19 -20.55 4.06
C ILE A 89 1.05 -21.88 3.30
N PHE A 90 0.03 -22.02 2.45
CA PHE A 90 -0.27 -23.31 1.80
C PHE A 90 0.31 -23.45 0.38
N LYS A 91 0.56 -22.35 -0.33
CA LYS A 91 0.90 -22.39 -1.76
C LYS A 91 2.25 -21.79 -2.11
N LEU A 92 2.89 -21.02 -1.24
CA LEU A 92 4.16 -20.37 -1.58
C LEU A 92 5.33 -21.30 -1.18
N PRO A 93 5.98 -22.02 -2.13
CA PRO A 93 7.23 -22.69 -1.82
C PRO A 93 8.28 -21.65 -1.44
N GLU A 94 9.18 -21.97 -0.51
CA GLU A 94 10.25 -21.04 -0.10
C GLU A 94 11.03 -20.57 -1.33
N THR A 95 10.88 -19.30 -1.69
CA THR A 95 11.58 -18.66 -2.83
C THR A 95 13.03 -18.31 -2.51
N ASN A 96 13.47 -18.49 -1.27
CA ASN A 96 14.83 -18.18 -0.85
C ASN A 96 15.68 -19.45 -0.76
N LEU A 97 16.15 -19.92 -1.92
CA LEU A 97 17.04 -21.08 -2.05
C LEU A 97 18.47 -20.78 -1.57
N ASP A 98 18.85 -19.51 -1.48
CA ASP A 98 20.19 -19.06 -1.12
C ASP A 98 20.11 -18.16 0.11
N ARG A 99 19.78 -18.78 1.26
CA ARG A 99 19.66 -18.14 2.56
C ARG A 99 21.02 -17.53 2.92
N GLN A 100 21.27 -16.29 2.48
CA GLN A 100 22.48 -15.58 2.85
C GLN A 100 22.51 -15.48 4.37
N ASN A 101 23.46 -16.17 5.00
CA ASN A 101 23.76 -16.09 6.44
C ASN A 101 24.37 -14.72 6.78
N GLY A 102 23.74 -13.63 6.34
CA GLY A 102 24.15 -12.28 6.66
C GLY A 102 23.74 -11.96 8.09
N SER A 103 24.70 -11.54 8.92
CA SER A 103 24.40 -11.08 10.27
C SER A 103 23.43 -9.89 10.20
N LEU A 104 22.48 -9.79 11.14
CA LEU A 104 21.62 -8.59 11.27
C LEU A 104 22.47 -7.30 11.27
N LYS A 105 23.69 -7.36 11.82
CA LYS A 105 24.64 -6.25 11.85
C LYS A 105 25.14 -5.84 10.46
N GLU A 106 25.36 -6.80 9.56
CA GLU A 106 25.77 -6.53 8.17
C GLU A 106 24.60 -5.97 7.35
N THR A 107 23.38 -6.44 7.60
CA THR A 107 22.16 -5.89 6.99
C THR A 107 21.97 -4.43 7.41
N PHE A 108 22.09 -4.12 8.71
CA PHE A 108 22.06 -2.73 9.21
C PHE A 108 23.18 -1.87 8.64
N GLY A 109 24.39 -2.43 8.45
CA GLY A 109 25.51 -1.73 7.81
C GLY A 109 25.24 -1.37 6.35
N ARG A 110 24.64 -2.29 5.58
CA ARG A 110 24.20 -2.04 4.19
C ARG A 110 23.08 -1.00 4.13
N PHE A 111 22.09 -1.08 5.02
CA PHE A 111 21.05 -0.05 5.16
C PHE A 111 21.65 1.32 5.44
N LYS A 112 22.64 1.40 6.33
CA LYS A 112 23.33 2.65 6.63
C LYS A 112 24.04 3.24 5.41
N SER A 113 24.74 2.42 4.63
CA SER A 113 25.41 2.85 3.40
C SER A 113 24.40 3.38 2.34
N ILE A 114 23.21 2.76 2.26
CA ILE A 114 22.13 3.23 1.39
C ILE A 114 21.59 4.59 1.88
N LEU A 115 21.39 4.75 3.20
CA LEU A 115 20.95 6.02 3.80
C LEU A 115 21.99 7.15 3.67
N GLU A 116 23.28 6.81 3.63
CA GLU A 116 24.36 7.78 3.42
C GLU A 116 24.46 8.22 1.95
N ASN A 117 23.87 7.47 1.01
CA ASN A 117 23.81 7.86 -0.39
C ASN A 117 22.80 9.00 -0.60
N ARG A 118 23.32 10.22 -0.71
CA ARG A 118 22.52 11.44 -0.93
C ARG A 118 21.63 11.39 -2.16
N TYR A 119 22.06 10.74 -3.25
CA TYR A 119 21.25 10.65 -4.47
C TYR A 119 20.04 9.74 -4.24
N PHE A 120 20.26 8.58 -3.62
CA PHE A 120 19.18 7.66 -3.23
C PHE A 120 18.20 8.33 -2.26
N MET A 121 18.72 8.99 -1.22
CA MET A 121 17.88 9.71 -0.25
C MET A 121 17.11 10.86 -0.88
N ALA A 122 17.73 11.64 -1.78
CA ALA A 122 17.03 12.72 -2.47
C ALA A 122 15.87 12.19 -3.31
N MET A 123 16.08 11.13 -4.10
CA MET A 123 15.02 10.50 -4.90
C MET A 123 13.91 9.94 -4.03
N THR A 124 14.26 9.26 -2.93
CA THR A 124 13.28 8.69 -1.99
C THR A 124 12.47 9.77 -1.29
N LEU A 125 13.10 10.85 -0.85
CA LEU A 125 12.44 11.97 -0.20
C LEU A 125 11.54 12.74 -1.16
N ILE A 126 11.97 12.96 -2.40
CA ILE A 126 11.13 13.60 -3.44
C ILE A 126 9.86 12.77 -3.64
N GLN A 127 9.98 11.45 -3.84
CA GLN A 127 8.84 10.54 -3.95
C GLN A 127 7.93 10.61 -2.70
N GLY A 128 8.52 10.54 -1.51
CA GLY A 128 7.79 10.61 -0.25
C GLY A 128 7.03 11.92 -0.08
N PHE A 129 7.65 13.06 -0.40
CA PHE A 129 7.00 14.37 -0.34
C PHE A 129 5.91 14.53 -1.39
N MET A 130 6.13 14.07 -2.63
CA MET A 130 5.09 14.10 -3.67
C MET A 130 3.86 13.32 -3.23
N MET A 131 4.04 12.11 -2.70
CA MET A 131 2.93 11.29 -2.27
C MET A 131 2.26 11.84 -1.01
N SER A 132 3.03 12.38 -0.05
CA SER A 132 2.50 13.08 1.12
C SER A 132 1.66 14.29 0.74
N ALA A 133 2.11 15.10 -0.22
CA ALA A 133 1.36 16.26 -0.73
C ALA A 133 0.02 15.82 -1.36
N LEU A 134 0.01 14.72 -2.13
CA LEU A 134 -1.21 14.16 -2.68
C LEU A 134 -2.19 13.71 -1.58
N PHE A 135 -1.71 12.98 -0.56
CA PHE A 135 -2.56 12.55 0.55
C PHE A 135 -3.06 13.73 1.40
N ALA A 136 -2.23 14.74 1.62
CA ALA A 136 -2.62 15.97 2.29
C ALA A 136 -3.73 16.71 1.52
N TYR A 137 -3.63 16.74 0.18
CA TYR A 137 -4.68 17.29 -0.69
C TYR A 137 -5.98 16.48 -0.59
N ILE A 138 -5.93 15.14 -0.67
CA ILE A 138 -7.11 14.27 -0.55
C ILE A 138 -7.80 14.47 0.81
N ALA A 139 -7.03 14.45 1.91
CA ALA A 139 -7.56 14.63 3.26
C ALA A 139 -8.10 16.05 3.49
N GLY A 140 -7.38 17.08 3.03
CA GLY A 140 -7.76 18.49 3.19
C GLY A 140 -8.95 18.89 2.32
N SER A 141 -9.09 18.31 1.13
CA SER A 141 -10.18 18.65 0.20
C SER A 141 -11.56 18.27 0.75
N SER A 142 -11.72 17.14 1.46
CA SER A 142 -12.97 16.81 2.15
C SER A 142 -13.34 17.85 3.21
N PHE A 143 -12.38 18.27 4.04
CA PHE A 143 -12.61 19.30 5.05
C PHE A 143 -12.96 20.65 4.41
N VAL A 144 -12.20 21.08 3.41
CA VAL A 144 -12.43 22.38 2.75
C VAL A 144 -13.77 22.39 1.99
N LEU A 145 -14.08 21.35 1.22
CA LEU A 145 -15.31 21.35 0.42
C LEU A 145 -16.57 21.08 1.24
N GLN A 146 -16.50 20.27 2.30
CA GLN A 146 -17.65 19.93 3.12
C GLN A 146 -17.87 20.92 4.28
N ASP A 147 -16.82 21.30 5.04
CA ASP A 147 -16.96 22.20 6.21
C ASP A 147 -16.87 23.69 5.85
N LEU A 148 -16.05 24.09 4.87
CA LEU A 148 -15.87 25.50 4.49
C LEU A 148 -16.82 25.95 3.38
N TYR A 149 -17.12 25.10 2.39
CA TYR A 149 -18.01 25.42 1.26
C TYR A 149 -19.44 24.84 1.40
N GLY A 150 -19.71 24.02 2.42
CA GLY A 150 -21.06 23.50 2.72
C GLY A 150 -21.66 22.57 1.66
N LEU A 151 -20.83 21.96 0.80
CA LEU A 151 -21.30 21.04 -0.23
C LEU A 151 -21.81 19.74 0.38
N SER A 152 -22.97 19.26 -0.10
CA SER A 152 -23.53 17.98 0.33
C SER A 152 -22.64 16.81 -0.13
N VAL A 153 -22.57 15.74 0.67
CA VAL A 153 -21.77 14.51 0.42
C VAL A 153 -21.91 13.95 -1.02
N PRO A 154 -23.09 13.99 -1.68
CA PRO A 154 -23.23 13.56 -3.08
C PRO A 154 -22.54 14.49 -4.10
N ALA A 155 -22.51 15.81 -3.84
CA ALA A 155 -21.89 16.79 -4.74
C ALA A 155 -20.35 16.79 -4.64
N PHE A 156 -19.80 16.52 -3.45
CA PHE A 156 -18.36 16.28 -3.27
C PHE A 156 -17.88 15.06 -4.06
N SER A 157 -18.64 13.97 -4.02
CA SER A 157 -18.29 12.72 -4.72
C SER A 157 -18.30 12.84 -6.25
N GLY A 158 -19.09 13.76 -6.82
CA GLY A 158 -19.17 14.00 -8.28
C GLY A 158 -18.11 14.96 -8.83
N CYS A 159 -17.38 15.67 -7.98
CA CYS A 159 -16.39 16.68 -8.38
C CYS A 159 -14.94 16.19 -8.22
N MET A 160 -14.72 15.04 -7.56
CA MET A 160 -13.42 14.38 -7.56
C MET A 160 -13.22 13.57 -8.85
N PRO A 161 -12.21 13.89 -9.68
CA PRO A 161 -11.84 13.10 -10.85
C PRO A 161 -11.14 11.78 -10.49
#